data_AF-A0A916DRU8-F1
#
_entry.id   AF-A0A916DRU8-F1
#
_cell.length_a   1.000
_cell.length_b   1.000
_cell.length_c   1.000
_cell.angle_alpha   90.00
_cell.angle_beta   90.00
_cell.angle_gamma   90.00
#
_symmetry.space_group_name_H-M   'P 1'
#
loop_
_entity.id
_entity.type
_entity.pdbx_description
1 polymer ?
#
loop_
_entity_poly.entity_id
_entity_poly.type
_entity_poly.pdbx_seq_one_letter_code
_entity_poly.pdbx_strand_id
1 'polypeptide(L)'
;MNIDSVVREVVGSILSKALDPNPVTFKRADEAGLGPVRTGCQKPASSLHTFRRELNRNAFLCGCHAFTTEAPVEHLIVGFGFQHGSTTVVESMAHAIGTEGAVSIPDHVAAAIRQYVQKEHANEVLLFHNHPRNPINVVFDNTPLPSGTDRRTLVSFHSDLKVLGKTLMGGGRVRFYVGENGFVQEFRTPDLLPVLERLAQPAPRP
;
A
#
# COMPACT_ATOMS: atom_id res chain seq x y z
N MET A 1 -9.62 21.78 1.83
CA MET A 1 -8.58 21.23 0.92
C MET A 1 -8.14 22.35 0.00
N ASN A 2 -6.83 22.61 -0.12
CA ASN A 2 -6.32 23.65 -1.03
C ASN A 2 -6.19 23.03 -2.44
N ILE A 3 -6.64 23.74 -3.48
CA ILE A 3 -6.51 23.30 -4.88
C ILE A 3 -5.04 22.97 -5.23
N ASP A 4 -4.10 23.72 -4.66
CA ASP A 4 -2.66 23.51 -4.87
C ASP A 4 -2.17 22.17 -4.31
N SER A 5 -2.77 21.66 -3.23
CA SER A 5 -2.37 20.36 -2.68
C SER A 5 -2.86 19.21 -3.55
N VAL A 6 -4.07 19.34 -4.09
CA VAL A 6 -4.65 18.33 -4.98
C VAL A 6 -3.87 18.24 -6.30
N VAL A 7 -3.54 19.38 -6.91
CA VAL A 7 -2.75 19.42 -8.17
C VAL A 7 -1.36 18.80 -7.98
N ARG A 8 -0.72 19.08 -6.84
CA ARG A 8 0.56 18.47 -6.48
C ARG A 8 0.44 16.94 -6.37
N GLU A 9 -0.52 16.45 -5.59
CA GLU A 9 -0.70 15.00 -5.41
C GLU A 9 -0.94 14.27 -6.73
N VAL A 10 -1.65 14.88 -7.67
CA VAL A 10 -1.90 14.36 -9.03
C VAL A 10 -0.61 14.27 -9.83
N VAL A 11 0.18 15.34 -9.91
CA VAL A 11 1.42 15.38 -10.70
C VAL A 11 2.44 14.35 -10.18
N GLY A 12 2.60 14.26 -8.84
CA GLY A 12 3.50 13.28 -8.23
C GLY A 12 3.08 11.83 -8.51
N SER A 13 1.77 11.55 -8.58
CA SER A 13 1.26 10.22 -8.88
C SER A 13 1.48 9.81 -10.34
N ILE A 14 1.16 10.68 -11.31
CA ILE A 14 1.33 10.39 -12.75
C ILE A 14 2.78 10.03 -13.06
N LEU A 15 3.74 10.76 -12.51
CA LEU A 15 5.17 10.47 -12.69
C LEU A 15 5.58 9.13 -12.08
N SER A 16 4.97 8.76 -10.95
CA SER A 16 5.23 7.48 -10.27
C SER A 16 4.63 6.29 -11.05
N LYS A 17 3.50 6.47 -11.74
CA LYS A 17 2.86 5.45 -12.57
C LYS A 17 3.74 4.99 -13.73
N ALA A 18 4.41 5.91 -14.41
CA ALA A 18 5.29 5.60 -15.54
C ALA A 18 6.49 4.71 -15.14
N LEU A 19 6.75 4.59 -13.84
CA LEU A 19 7.88 3.88 -13.27
C LEU A 19 7.47 2.62 -12.50
N ASP A 20 6.19 2.17 -12.54
CA ASP A 20 5.75 0.94 -11.87
C ASP A 20 6.09 -0.30 -12.73
N PRO A 21 7.06 -1.13 -12.32
CA PRO A 21 7.50 -2.25 -13.14
C PRO A 21 6.59 -3.48 -13.05
N ASN A 22 5.59 -3.54 -12.15
CA ASN A 22 4.76 -4.75 -11.95
C ASN A 22 3.27 -4.41 -11.72
N PRO A 23 2.51 -4.07 -12.76
CA PRO A 23 1.09 -3.75 -12.64
C PRO A 23 0.30 -4.93 -12.04
N VAL A 24 -0.71 -4.62 -11.21
CA VAL A 24 -1.60 -5.63 -10.64
C VAL A 24 -2.69 -5.96 -11.66
N THR A 25 -2.60 -7.14 -12.27
CA THR A 25 -3.67 -7.69 -13.13
C THR A 25 -4.26 -8.92 -12.47
N PHE A 26 -5.53 -8.86 -12.10
CA PHE A 26 -6.23 -9.99 -11.51
C PHE A 26 -6.62 -11.03 -12.55
N LYS A 27 -6.42 -12.31 -12.21
CA LYS A 27 -6.89 -13.48 -12.95
C LYS A 27 -7.96 -14.18 -12.13
N ARG A 28 -8.77 -15.03 -12.77
CA ARG A 28 -9.78 -15.84 -12.06
C ARG A 28 -9.22 -16.66 -10.90
N ALA A 29 -7.98 -17.14 -11.00
CA ALA A 29 -7.32 -17.87 -9.93
C ALA A 29 -7.10 -17.02 -8.65
N ASP A 30 -7.01 -15.68 -8.79
CA ASP A 30 -6.81 -14.76 -7.67
C ASP A 30 -8.08 -14.60 -6.81
N GLU A 31 -9.26 -14.98 -7.33
CA GLU A 31 -10.50 -15.01 -6.56
C GLU A 31 -10.44 -15.98 -5.35
N ALA A 32 -9.44 -16.86 -5.33
CA ALA A 32 -9.14 -17.70 -4.16
C ALA A 32 -8.90 -16.88 -2.87
N GLY A 33 -8.51 -15.60 -2.99
CA GLY A 33 -8.30 -14.72 -1.83
C GLY A 33 -9.58 -14.07 -1.27
N LEU A 34 -10.71 -14.10 -1.99
CA LEU A 34 -11.94 -13.41 -1.59
C LEU A 34 -12.46 -13.86 -0.22
N GLY A 35 -12.60 -15.17 -0.04
CA GLY A 35 -13.10 -15.77 1.21
C GLY A 35 -12.16 -15.57 2.39
N PRO A 36 -10.87 -15.93 2.27
CA PRO A 36 -9.89 -15.77 3.34
C PRO A 36 -9.72 -14.32 3.80
N VAL A 37 -9.60 -13.35 2.88
CA VAL A 37 -9.44 -11.94 3.25
C VAL A 37 -10.69 -11.40 3.93
N ARG A 38 -11.88 -11.68 3.39
CA ARG A 38 -13.15 -11.30 4.04
C ARG A 38 -13.24 -11.86 5.46
N THR A 39 -12.85 -13.11 5.65
CA THR A 39 -12.84 -13.76 6.98
C THR A 39 -11.90 -13.05 7.94
N GLY A 40 -10.71 -12.66 7.47
CA GLY A 40 -9.73 -11.90 8.24
C GLY A 40 -10.23 -10.50 8.61
N CYS A 41 -10.85 -9.79 7.67
CA CYS A 41 -11.40 -8.45 7.91
C CYS A 41 -12.55 -8.44 8.93
N GLN A 42 -13.27 -9.55 9.09
CA GLN A 42 -14.32 -9.71 10.11
C GLN A 42 -13.79 -10.04 11.51
N LYS A 43 -12.47 -10.25 11.67
CA LYS A 43 -11.85 -10.45 12.99
C LYS A 43 -11.65 -9.11 13.71
N PRO A 44 -11.52 -9.13 15.05
CA PRO A 44 -11.19 -7.93 15.80
C PRO A 44 -9.92 -7.26 15.28
N ALA A 45 -9.94 -5.93 15.13
CA ALA A 45 -8.82 -5.14 14.59
C ALA A 45 -7.51 -5.24 15.41
N SER A 46 -7.61 -5.72 16.66
CA SER A 46 -6.46 -5.98 17.52
C SER A 46 -5.74 -7.31 17.22
N SER A 47 -6.27 -8.14 16.33
CA SER A 47 -5.77 -9.51 16.09
C SER A 47 -5.11 -9.67 14.71
N LEU A 48 -3.99 -10.39 14.68
CA LEU A 48 -3.44 -10.94 13.45
C LEU A 48 -4.23 -12.18 13.06
N HIS A 49 -4.67 -12.23 11.81
CA HIS A 49 -5.35 -13.37 11.23
C HIS A 49 -4.41 -14.18 10.35
N THR A 50 -4.04 -15.37 10.81
CA THR A 50 -3.30 -16.34 9.98
C THR A 50 -4.25 -17.06 9.03
N PHE A 51 -3.88 -17.11 7.75
CA PHE A 51 -4.64 -17.85 6.76
C PHE A 51 -4.45 -19.35 6.91
N ARG A 52 -5.50 -20.14 6.65
CA ARG A 52 -5.40 -21.61 6.62
C ARG A 52 -4.54 -22.12 5.46
N ARG A 53 -4.48 -21.34 4.38
CA ARG A 53 -3.66 -21.56 3.20
C ARG A 53 -3.09 -20.21 2.81
N GLU A 54 -1.80 -20.18 2.53
CA GLU A 54 -1.11 -18.97 2.09
C GLU A 54 -1.72 -18.46 0.78
N LEU A 55 -1.70 -17.14 0.62
CA LEU A 55 -2.18 -16.47 -0.58
C LEU A 55 -0.99 -15.90 -1.34
N ASN A 56 -0.98 -16.00 -2.66
CA ASN A 56 -0.06 -15.17 -3.43
C ASN A 56 -0.50 -13.69 -3.35
N ARG A 57 0.42 -12.78 -3.67
CA ARG A 57 0.19 -11.32 -3.70
C ARG A 57 -1.12 -10.93 -4.38
N ASN A 58 -1.38 -11.42 -5.59
CA ASN A 58 -2.55 -11.01 -6.36
C ASN A 58 -3.86 -11.55 -5.75
N ALA A 59 -3.85 -12.78 -5.24
CA ALA A 59 -5.02 -13.33 -4.55
C ALA A 59 -5.36 -12.52 -3.29
N PHE A 60 -4.34 -12.17 -2.49
CA PHE A 60 -4.51 -11.30 -1.33
C PHE A 60 -5.09 -9.93 -1.72
N LEU A 61 -4.50 -9.25 -2.72
CA LEU A 61 -4.95 -7.94 -3.18
C LEU A 61 -6.34 -7.98 -3.83
N CYS A 62 -6.69 -9.06 -4.52
CA CYS A 62 -8.02 -9.28 -5.08
C CYS A 62 -9.07 -9.37 -3.96
N GLY A 63 -8.76 -10.12 -2.89
CA GLY A 63 -9.58 -10.19 -1.68
C GLY A 63 -9.74 -8.84 -0.98
N CYS A 64 -8.65 -8.08 -0.85
CA CYS A 64 -8.68 -6.75 -0.25
C CYS A 64 -9.58 -5.82 -1.05
N HIS A 65 -9.35 -5.76 -2.37
CA HIS A 65 -10.14 -4.94 -3.27
C HIS A 65 -11.62 -5.26 -3.18
N ALA A 66 -11.99 -6.52 -3.39
CA ALA A 66 -13.39 -6.95 -3.36
C ALA A 66 -14.08 -6.73 -2.01
N PHE A 67 -13.34 -6.73 -0.90
CA PHE A 67 -13.88 -6.40 0.42
C PHE A 67 -14.17 -4.89 0.54
N THR A 68 -13.33 -4.04 -0.04
CA THR A 68 -13.40 -2.58 0.14
C THR A 68 -14.08 -1.80 -0.98
N THR A 69 -14.36 -2.41 -2.15
CA THR A 69 -14.87 -1.69 -3.34
C THR A 69 -16.12 -0.86 -3.07
N GLU A 70 -17.02 -1.34 -2.21
CA GLU A 70 -18.28 -0.66 -1.86
C GLU A 70 -18.29 -0.18 -0.40
N ALA A 71 -17.12 -0.14 0.26
CA ALA A 71 -17.02 0.31 1.64
C ALA A 71 -17.17 1.84 1.72
N PRO A 72 -18.00 2.37 2.65
CA PRO A 72 -18.17 3.81 2.83
C PRO A 72 -17.03 4.45 3.64
N VAL A 73 -16.08 3.64 4.13
CA VAL A 73 -14.95 4.08 4.95
C VAL A 73 -13.64 3.56 4.37
N GLU A 74 -12.56 4.19 4.77
CA GLU A 74 -11.21 3.72 4.51
C GLU A 74 -10.87 2.52 5.39
N HIS A 75 -10.20 1.55 4.78
CA HIS A 75 -9.66 0.37 5.41
C HIS A 75 -8.17 0.29 5.13
N LEU A 76 -7.42 -0.13 6.13
CA LEU A 76 -6.03 -0.55 6.00
C LEU A 76 -5.96 -2.05 6.22
N ILE A 77 -5.56 -2.78 5.20
CA ILE A 77 -5.40 -4.22 5.24
C ILE A 77 -3.92 -4.52 5.02
N VAL A 78 -3.28 -5.16 6.00
CA VAL A 78 -1.84 -5.43 5.98
C VAL A 78 -1.61 -6.92 5.83
N GLY A 79 -0.95 -7.36 4.77
CA GLY A 79 -0.53 -8.74 4.56
C GLY A 79 0.92 -8.93 5.02
N PHE A 80 1.16 -9.95 5.82
CA PHE A 80 2.50 -10.39 6.25
C PHE A 80 2.87 -11.65 5.48
N GLY A 81 4.05 -11.63 4.86
CA GLY A 81 4.46 -12.69 3.96
C GLY A 81 5.95 -12.74 3.70
N PHE A 82 6.36 -13.44 2.66
CA PHE A 82 7.75 -13.49 2.24
C PHE A 82 7.84 -13.52 0.73
N GLN A 83 8.96 -13.02 0.22
CA GLN A 83 9.28 -13.08 -1.19
C GLN A 83 9.49 -14.53 -1.62
N HIS A 84 8.82 -14.95 -2.68
CA HIS A 84 8.97 -16.26 -3.30
C HIS A 84 9.03 -16.10 -4.81
N GLY A 85 10.25 -16.13 -5.37
CA GLY A 85 10.48 -15.82 -6.77
C GLY A 85 10.03 -14.39 -7.10
N SER A 86 9.11 -14.25 -8.06
CA SER A 86 8.58 -12.95 -8.50
C SER A 86 7.35 -12.47 -7.74
N THR A 87 6.87 -13.24 -6.75
CA THR A 87 5.65 -12.94 -6.00
C THR A 87 5.92 -12.89 -4.49
N THR A 88 4.89 -12.49 -3.77
CA THR A 88 4.83 -12.54 -2.31
C THR A 88 3.88 -13.65 -1.92
N VAL A 89 4.29 -14.50 -0.97
CA VAL A 89 3.43 -15.48 -0.32
C VAL A 89 3.01 -14.90 1.02
N VAL A 90 1.72 -14.64 1.17
CA VAL A 90 1.10 -13.98 2.33
C VAL A 90 0.51 -15.06 3.24
N GLU A 91 1.01 -15.10 4.48
CA GLU A 91 0.64 -16.11 5.49
C GLU A 91 -0.39 -15.58 6.49
N SER A 92 -0.40 -14.27 6.75
CA SER A 92 -1.30 -13.65 7.70
C SER A 92 -1.63 -12.21 7.36
N MET A 93 -2.63 -11.65 8.04
CA MET A 93 -3.05 -10.28 7.84
C MET A 93 -3.47 -9.56 9.12
N ALA A 94 -3.39 -8.23 9.10
CA ALA A 94 -4.05 -7.32 10.03
C ALA A 94 -5.08 -6.47 9.27
N HIS A 95 -6.05 -5.94 10.01
CA HIS A 95 -7.08 -5.06 9.47
C HIS A 95 -7.34 -3.91 10.45
N ALA A 96 -7.31 -2.69 9.95
CA ALA A 96 -7.76 -1.50 10.66
C ALA A 96 -8.84 -0.78 9.84
N ILE A 97 -9.85 -0.28 10.55
CA ILE A 97 -10.97 0.46 9.98
C ILE A 97 -10.77 1.94 10.34
N GLY A 98 -10.85 2.80 9.34
CA GLY A 98 -10.76 4.24 9.49
C GLY A 98 -12.12 4.92 9.48
N THR A 99 -12.11 6.11 8.89
CA THR A 99 -13.26 6.99 8.65
C THR A 99 -13.47 7.14 7.14
N GLU A 100 -14.40 7.99 6.72
CA GLU A 100 -14.65 8.27 5.29
C GLU A 100 -13.44 8.90 4.57
N GLY A 101 -12.52 9.56 5.28
CA GLY A 101 -11.40 10.27 4.66
C GLY A 101 -10.04 10.09 5.34
N ALA A 102 -9.92 9.11 6.24
CA ALA A 102 -8.64 8.74 6.83
C ALA A 102 -8.69 7.37 7.52
N VAL A 103 -7.65 6.57 7.32
CA VAL A 103 -7.28 5.43 8.18
C VAL A 103 -5.87 5.61 8.74
N SER A 104 -5.72 5.42 10.06
CA SER A 104 -4.41 5.44 10.72
C SER A 104 -3.89 4.02 10.92
N ILE A 105 -2.58 3.82 10.87
CA ILE A 105 -1.97 2.54 11.26
C ILE A 105 -1.97 2.48 12.80
N PRO A 106 -2.67 1.52 13.44
CA PRO A 106 -2.60 1.38 14.89
C PRO A 106 -1.18 1.00 15.34
N ASP A 107 -0.77 1.47 16.53
CA ASP A 107 0.60 1.26 17.04
C ASP A 107 1.02 -0.21 17.09
N HIS A 108 0.09 -1.11 17.47
CA HIS A 108 0.37 -2.55 17.50
C HIS A 108 0.61 -3.13 16.09
N VAL A 109 -0.09 -2.62 15.07
CA VAL A 109 0.13 -3.03 13.68
C VAL A 109 1.45 -2.47 13.18
N ALA A 110 1.76 -1.20 13.48
CA ALA A 110 3.04 -0.60 13.10
C ALA A 110 4.24 -1.35 13.73
N ALA A 111 4.13 -1.74 15.00
CA ALA A 111 5.12 -2.56 15.68
C ALA A 111 5.26 -3.94 15.03
N ALA A 112 4.14 -4.61 14.73
CA ALA A 112 4.14 -5.90 14.04
C ALA A 112 4.82 -5.83 12.67
N ILE A 113 4.55 -4.78 11.88
CA ILE A 113 5.20 -4.55 10.57
C ILE A 113 6.71 -4.46 10.74
N ARG A 114 7.20 -3.61 11.66
CA ARG A 114 8.65 -3.42 11.90
C ARG A 114 9.31 -4.73 12.33
N GLN A 115 8.71 -5.42 13.30
CA GLN A 115 9.25 -6.67 13.80
C GLN A 115 9.30 -7.73 12.70
N TYR A 116 8.23 -7.85 11.92
CA TYR A 116 8.11 -8.89 10.90
C TYR A 116 9.08 -8.67 9.74
N VAL A 117 9.17 -7.45 9.19
CA VAL A 117 10.05 -7.17 8.04
C VAL A 117 11.54 -7.30 8.40
N GLN A 118 11.90 -7.04 9.66
CA GLN A 118 13.29 -7.17 10.13
C GLN A 118 13.70 -8.61 10.48
N LYS A 119 12.73 -9.52 10.68
CA LYS A 119 12.98 -10.87 11.22
C LYS A 119 13.80 -11.74 10.26
N GLU A 120 13.41 -11.80 8.98
CA GLU A 120 14.07 -12.65 7.97
C GLU A 120 14.38 -11.88 6.69
N HIS A 121 15.41 -12.30 5.96
CA HIS A 121 15.83 -11.65 4.71
C HIS A 121 14.75 -11.68 3.61
N ALA A 122 13.87 -12.68 3.58
CA ALA A 122 12.80 -12.77 2.58
C ALA A 122 11.51 -12.05 3.01
N ASN A 123 11.37 -11.68 4.29
CA ASN A 123 10.08 -11.18 4.80
C ASN A 123 9.63 -9.90 4.11
N GLU A 124 8.37 -9.90 3.69
CA GLU A 124 7.75 -8.81 2.97
C GLU A 124 6.41 -8.47 3.61
N VAL A 125 6.05 -7.19 3.59
CA VAL A 125 4.76 -6.70 4.09
C VAL A 125 4.06 -5.97 2.96
N LEU A 126 2.78 -6.30 2.73
CA LEU A 126 1.91 -5.65 1.76
C LEU A 126 0.92 -4.77 2.52
N LEU A 127 0.97 -3.45 2.36
CA LEU A 127 -0.04 -2.54 2.89
C LEU A 127 -1.02 -2.22 1.78
N PHE A 128 -2.29 -2.56 1.99
CA PHE A 128 -3.39 -2.17 1.12
C PHE A 128 -4.24 -1.10 1.82
N HIS A 129 -4.51 0.01 1.14
CA HIS A 129 -5.49 1.00 1.58
C HIS A 129 -6.50 1.29 0.46
N ASN A 130 -7.78 1.48 0.81
CA ASN A 130 -8.80 1.91 -0.15
C ASN A 130 -9.20 3.36 0.08
N HIS A 131 -9.60 4.02 -0.99
CA HIS A 131 -10.30 5.30 -0.93
C HIS A 131 -11.78 5.07 -1.28
N PRO A 132 -12.74 5.48 -0.44
CA PRO A 132 -14.15 5.50 -0.80
C PRO A 132 -14.39 6.31 -2.08
N ARG A 133 -15.43 5.96 -2.84
CA ARG A 133 -15.77 6.68 -4.09
C ARG A 133 -16.02 8.16 -3.79
N ASN A 134 -15.25 9.04 -4.43
CA ASN A 134 -15.45 10.48 -4.37
C ASN A 134 -15.80 11.02 -5.78
N PRO A 135 -16.89 11.80 -5.95
CA PRO A 135 -17.28 12.36 -7.25
C PRO A 135 -16.21 13.24 -7.93
N ILE A 136 -15.22 13.76 -7.19
CA ILE A 136 -14.10 14.53 -7.75
C ILE A 136 -13.12 13.63 -8.55
N ASN A 137 -13.02 12.34 -8.23
CA ASN A 137 -12.11 11.40 -8.92
C ASN A 137 -12.63 10.91 -10.29
N VAL A 138 -13.89 11.20 -10.62
CA VAL A 138 -14.47 10.95 -11.95
C VAL A 138 -13.84 11.85 -13.02
N VAL A 139 -13.25 12.98 -12.62
CA VAL A 139 -12.60 13.95 -13.52
C VAL A 139 -11.17 13.54 -13.91
N PHE A 140 -10.55 12.58 -13.21
CA PHE A 140 -9.12 12.21 -13.36
C PHE A 140 -8.89 10.72 -13.66
N ASP A 141 -9.71 10.13 -14.53
CA ASP A 141 -9.56 8.77 -15.07
C ASP A 141 -9.37 7.67 -14.00
N ASN A 142 -10.00 7.81 -12.82
CA ASN A 142 -10.10 6.75 -11.82
C ASN A 142 -8.75 6.24 -11.27
N THR A 143 -7.69 7.06 -11.34
CA THR A 143 -6.35 6.71 -10.85
C THR A 143 -6.28 6.73 -9.33
N PRO A 144 -5.89 5.62 -8.66
CA PRO A 144 -5.63 5.62 -7.23
C PRO A 144 -4.53 6.62 -6.83
N LEU A 145 -4.80 7.54 -5.89
CA LEU A 145 -3.83 8.54 -5.43
C LEU A 145 -3.51 8.36 -3.94
N PRO A 146 -2.28 7.96 -3.54
CA PRO A 146 -1.94 7.92 -2.12
C PRO A 146 -1.94 9.33 -1.51
N SER A 147 -2.50 9.50 -0.32
CA SER A 147 -2.49 10.79 0.38
C SER A 147 -1.08 11.18 0.84
N GLY A 148 -0.86 12.45 1.17
CA GLY A 148 0.37 12.87 1.84
C GLY A 148 0.70 12.10 3.14
N THR A 149 -0.31 11.56 3.84
CA THR A 149 -0.12 10.73 5.04
C THR A 149 0.40 9.33 4.69
N ASP A 150 -0.12 8.73 3.62
CA ASP A 150 0.33 7.42 3.14
C ASP A 150 1.80 7.47 2.68
N ARG A 151 2.17 8.56 2.00
CA ARG A 151 3.55 8.80 1.56
C ARG A 151 4.50 9.00 2.75
N ARG A 152 4.10 9.71 3.81
CA ARG A 152 4.91 9.85 5.04
C ARG A 152 5.08 8.51 5.75
N THR A 153 4.03 7.71 5.80
CA THR A 153 4.08 6.34 6.33
C THR A 153 5.09 5.49 5.57
N LEU A 154 5.04 5.52 4.23
CA LEU A 154 6.04 4.87 3.35
C LEU A 154 7.47 5.32 3.67
N VAL A 155 7.71 6.62 3.80
CA VAL A 155 9.03 7.17 4.13
C VAL A 155 9.51 6.68 5.49
N SER A 156 8.63 6.61 6.49
CA SER A 156 9.02 6.17 7.84
C SER A 156 9.56 4.74 7.88
N PHE A 157 8.98 3.82 7.10
CA PHE A 157 9.46 2.43 7.04
C PHE A 157 10.73 2.26 6.20
N HIS A 158 10.94 3.11 5.19
CA HIS A 158 12.15 3.08 4.36
C HIS A 158 13.34 3.83 5.00
N SER A 159 13.10 4.64 6.04
CA SER A 159 14.15 5.30 6.82
C SER A 159 14.92 4.35 7.76
N ASP A 160 14.42 3.12 7.95
CA ASP A 160 15.11 2.10 8.73
C ASP A 160 16.28 1.49 7.94
N LEU A 161 17.50 1.70 8.42
CA LEU A 161 18.73 1.24 7.75
C LEU A 161 18.79 -0.28 7.54
N LYS A 162 18.18 -1.09 8.42
CA LYS A 162 18.15 -2.56 8.24
C LYS A 162 17.24 -2.94 7.09
N VAL A 163 16.05 -2.33 7.02
CA VAL A 163 15.08 -2.56 5.94
C VAL A 163 15.64 -2.05 4.61
N LEU A 164 16.30 -0.90 4.62
CA LEU A 164 16.96 -0.34 3.45
C LEU A 164 18.09 -1.24 2.94
N GLY A 165 19.02 -1.65 3.82
CA GLY A 165 20.13 -2.53 3.45
C GLY A 165 19.65 -3.87 2.89
N LYS A 166 18.62 -4.45 3.51
CA LYS A 166 17.94 -5.66 3.02
C LYS A 166 17.36 -5.47 1.61
N THR A 167 16.63 -4.38 1.40
CA THR A 167 16.00 -4.05 0.11
C THR A 167 17.05 -3.88 -0.99
N LEU A 168 18.18 -3.22 -0.69
CA LEU A 168 19.29 -3.02 -1.62
C LEU A 168 19.98 -4.35 -2.00
N MET A 169 19.98 -5.33 -1.10
CA MET A 169 20.48 -6.68 -1.35
C MET A 169 19.45 -7.59 -2.03
N GLY A 170 18.30 -7.05 -2.45
CA GLY A 170 17.24 -7.80 -3.13
C GLY A 170 16.32 -8.61 -2.21
N GLY A 171 16.39 -8.39 -0.89
CA GLY A 171 15.51 -9.02 0.08
C GLY A 171 14.11 -8.39 0.14
N GLY A 172 13.26 -8.99 0.97
CA GLY A 172 11.88 -8.53 1.18
C GLY A 172 11.79 -7.12 1.79
N ARG A 173 10.66 -6.45 1.56
CA ARG A 173 10.48 -5.02 1.86
C ARG A 173 9.05 -4.70 2.32
N VAL A 174 8.74 -3.43 2.51
CA VAL A 174 7.36 -2.97 2.71
C VAL A 174 6.83 -2.42 1.39
N ARG A 175 5.72 -2.94 0.90
CA ARG A 175 5.09 -2.56 -0.38
C ARG A 175 3.73 -1.97 -0.12
N PHE A 176 3.40 -0.91 -0.85
CA PHE A 176 2.17 -0.16 -0.64
C PHE A 176 1.28 -0.27 -1.87
N TYR A 177 0.01 -0.56 -1.63
CA TYR A 177 -1.02 -0.80 -2.63
C TYR A 177 -2.23 0.04 -2.33
N VAL A 178 -2.71 0.79 -3.31
CA VAL A 178 -3.93 1.57 -3.21
C VAL A 178 -5.03 0.94 -4.06
N GLY A 179 -6.21 0.76 -3.49
CA GLY A 179 -7.41 0.29 -4.17
C GLY A 179 -8.39 1.44 -4.42
N GLU A 180 -8.70 1.71 -5.68
CA GLU A 180 -9.65 2.76 -6.04
C GLU A 180 -10.34 2.44 -7.38
N ASN A 181 -11.65 2.71 -7.49
CA ASN A 181 -12.43 2.66 -8.75
C ASN A 181 -12.25 1.39 -9.59
N GLY A 182 -12.16 0.22 -8.95
CA GLY A 182 -11.99 -1.07 -9.65
C GLY A 182 -10.54 -1.46 -9.94
N PHE A 183 -9.57 -0.62 -9.55
CA PHE A 183 -8.15 -0.86 -9.76
C PHE A 183 -7.40 -1.03 -8.44
N VAL A 184 -6.28 -1.74 -8.51
CA VAL A 184 -5.29 -1.81 -7.43
C VAL A 184 -3.92 -1.47 -8.01
N GLN A 185 -3.15 -0.65 -7.30
CA GLN A 185 -1.85 -0.18 -7.80
C GLN A 185 -0.79 -0.16 -6.71
N GLU A 186 0.42 -0.63 -7.03
CA GLU A 186 1.60 -0.43 -6.18
C GLU A 186 2.11 1.01 -6.32
N PHE A 187 2.48 1.66 -5.22
CA PHE A 187 3.27 2.88 -5.27
C PHE A 187 4.58 2.69 -4.50
N ARG A 188 5.67 3.14 -5.11
CA ARG A 188 7.05 2.85 -4.67
C ARG A 188 7.83 4.09 -4.28
N THR A 189 7.26 5.26 -4.52
CA THR A 189 7.96 6.54 -4.47
C THR A 189 7.56 7.30 -3.21
N PRO A 190 8.53 7.95 -2.52
CA PRO A 190 8.20 9.11 -1.71
C PRO A 190 7.61 10.20 -2.63
N ASP A 191 6.96 11.21 -2.06
CA ASP A 191 6.55 12.37 -2.85
C ASP A 191 7.76 12.91 -3.64
N LEU A 192 7.71 12.81 -4.97
CA LEU A 192 8.81 13.23 -5.85
C LEU A 192 8.77 14.73 -6.11
N LEU A 193 7.66 15.40 -5.79
CA LEU A 193 7.55 16.85 -5.96
C LEU A 193 8.61 17.61 -5.17
N PRO A 194 8.85 17.35 -3.87
CA PRO A 194 9.95 17.99 -3.15
C PRO A 194 11.32 17.80 -3.80
N VAL A 195 11.55 16.66 -4.47
CA VAL A 195 12.81 16.38 -5.17
C VAL A 195 12.88 17.18 -6.47
N LEU A 196 11.81 17.21 -7.25
CA LEU A 196 11.71 17.99 -8.49
C LEU A 196 11.77 19.49 -8.22
N GLU A 197 11.12 19.98 -7.16
CA GLU A 197 11.21 21.36 -6.72
C GLU A 197 12.64 21.74 -6.33
N ARG A 198 13.37 20.85 -5.65
CA ARG A 198 14.80 21.07 -5.36
C ARG A 198 15.68 21.07 -6.61
N LEU A 199 15.36 20.25 -7.61
CA LEU A 199 16.08 20.23 -8.89
C LEU A 199 15.73 21.43 -9.78
N ALA A 200 14.51 21.98 -9.64
CA ALA A 200 14.04 23.17 -10.33
C ALA A 200 14.47 24.47 -9.64
N GLN A 201 14.93 24.41 -8.39
CA GLN A 201 15.52 25.56 -7.72
C GLN A 201 16.91 25.85 -8.31
N PRO A 202 17.17 27.08 -8.79
CA PRO A 202 18.49 27.46 -9.23
C PRO A 202 19.47 27.32 -8.05
N ALA A 203 20.68 26.82 -8.31
CA ALA A 203 21.70 26.64 -7.29
C ALA A 203 21.86 27.92 -6.46
N PRO A 204 22.02 27.82 -5.13
CA PRO A 204 22.25 28.99 -4.29
C PRO A 204 23.47 29.72 -4.85
N ARG A 205 23.28 30.97 -5.26
CA ARG A 205 24.40 31.81 -5.70
C ARG A 205 25.29 32.05 -4.47
N PRO A 206 26.62 31.92 -4.61
CA PRO A 206 27.56 32.13 -3.53
C PRO A 206 27.48 33.57 -2.98
#